data_AF-A0A941JMN3-F1
#
_entry.id   AF-A0A941JMN3-F1
#
_cell.length_a   1.000
_cell.length_b   1.000
_cell.length_c   1.000
_cell.angle_alpha   90.00
_cell.angle_beta   90.00
_cell.angle_gamma   90.00
#
_symmetry.space_group_name_H-M   'P 1'
#
loop_
_entity.id
_entity.type
_entity.pdbx_description
1 polymer ?
#
loop_
_entity_poly.entity_id
_entity_poly.type
_entity_poly.pdbx_seq_one_letter_code
_entity_poly.pdbx_strand_id
1 'polypeptide(L)'
;MENTLFNKVFRDSEGKIVLAQMPNLPLIAWIVASLFKIVFTTGKINSGLDLLAFGSLFTWAWQELFQGVNYFRRALGMLVLVGLIASKLQ
;
A
#
# COMPACT_ATOMS: atom_id res chain seq x y z
N MET A 1 12.75 -30.86 -6.62
CA MET A 1 11.88 -29.88 -7.31
C MET A 1 11.04 -29.19 -6.25
N GLU A 2 11.38 -27.97 -5.82
CA GLU A 2 10.50 -27.20 -4.91
C GLU A 2 10.48 -25.72 -5.30
N ASN A 3 9.54 -25.41 -6.20
CA ASN A 3 8.90 -24.12 -6.51
C ASN A 3 9.65 -22.83 -6.09
N THR A 4 10.66 -22.49 -6.88
CA THR A 4 11.41 -21.22 -6.88
C THR A 4 10.51 -19.97 -6.96
N LEU A 5 9.33 -20.08 -7.57
CA LEU A 5 8.36 -18.98 -7.65
C LEU A 5 7.66 -18.72 -6.32
N PHE A 6 7.22 -19.78 -5.61
CA PHE A 6 6.52 -19.63 -4.33
C PHE A 6 7.46 -19.09 -3.24
N ASN A 7 8.71 -19.54 -3.25
CA ASN A 7 9.75 -18.99 -2.37
C ASN A 7 10.08 -17.52 -2.68
N LYS A 8 10.15 -17.10 -3.95
CA LYS A 8 10.38 -15.68 -4.28
C LYS A 8 9.20 -14.76 -3.98
N VAL A 9 7.98 -15.28 -4.01
CA VAL A 9 6.78 -14.49 -3.73
C VAL A 9 6.62 -14.28 -2.22
N PHE A 10 6.90 -15.30 -1.40
CA PHE A 10 6.58 -15.25 0.04
C PHE A 10 7.79 -15.25 0.99
N ARG A 11 9.02 -15.53 0.52
CA ARG A 11 10.22 -15.54 1.37
C ARG A 11 11.17 -14.38 1.05
N ASP A 12 11.73 -13.80 2.10
CA ASP A 12 12.85 -12.86 2.03
C ASP A 12 14.15 -13.62 1.68
N SER A 13 15.20 -12.88 1.35
CA SER A 13 16.59 -13.28 1.05
C SER A 13 17.17 -14.30 2.03
N GLU A 14 16.68 -14.31 3.28
CA GLU A 14 17.09 -15.20 4.37
C GLU A 14 16.23 -16.48 4.51
N GLY A 15 15.27 -16.73 3.61
CA GLY A 15 14.45 -17.94 3.62
C GLY A 15 13.31 -17.96 4.64
N LYS A 16 13.04 -16.84 5.32
CA LYS A 16 11.86 -16.69 6.19
C LYS A 16 10.63 -16.27 5.39
N ILE A 17 9.48 -16.86 5.71
CA ILE A 17 8.18 -16.42 5.17
C ILE A 17 7.86 -15.07 5.84
N VAL A 18 8.17 -13.98 5.15
CA VAL A 18 7.91 -12.62 5.63
C VAL A 18 6.59 -12.15 5.03
N LEU A 19 5.49 -12.61 5.63
CA LEU A 19 4.13 -12.18 5.29
C LEU A 19 3.78 -10.82 5.92
N ALA A 20 4.45 -10.43 7.00
CA ALA A 20 4.18 -9.18 7.71
C ALA A 20 5.50 -8.52 8.14
N GLN A 21 5.91 -7.47 7.41
CA GLN A 21 6.89 -6.52 7.93
C GLN A 21 6.17 -5.40 8.68
N MET A 22 6.91 -4.66 9.51
CA MET A 22 6.40 -3.44 10.14
C MET A 22 5.77 -2.51 9.09
N PRO A 23 4.58 -1.96 9.35
CA PRO A 23 3.88 -1.10 8.39
C PRO A 23 4.72 0.14 8.08
N ASN A 24 4.86 0.44 6.79
CA ASN A 24 5.58 1.65 6.35
C ASN A 24 4.83 2.91 6.82
N LEU A 25 5.57 3.99 7.10
CA LEU A 25 5.02 5.29 7.49
C LEU A 25 3.86 5.78 6.61
N PRO A 26 3.88 5.65 5.26
CA PRO A 26 2.79 6.13 4.43
C PRO A 26 1.50 5.31 4.59
N LEU A 27 1.60 4.02 4.90
CA LEU A 27 0.43 3.19 5.18
C LEU A 27 -0.23 3.60 6.50
N ILE A 28 0.57 3.91 7.52
CA ILE A 28 0.07 4.43 8.80
C ILE A 28 -0.62 5.78 8.58
N ALA A 29 -0.03 6.67 7.81
CA ALA A 29 -0.63 7.97 7.46
C ALA A 29 -1.97 7.80 6.74
N TRP A 30 -2.05 6.85 5.79
CA TRP A 30 -3.30 6.51 5.12
C TRP A 30 -4.37 5.97 6.09
N ILE A 31 -4.01 5.07 7.00
CA ILE A 31 -4.93 4.52 8.01
C ILE A 31 -5.46 5.65 8.88
N VAL A 32 -4.58 6.49 9.43
CA VAL A 32 -4.97 7.60 10.30
C VAL A 32 -5.86 8.59 9.57
N ALA A 33 -5.51 9.01 8.35
CA ALA A 33 -6.33 9.89 7.54
C ALA A 33 -7.72 9.28 7.24
N SER A 34 -7.77 7.98 6.93
CA SER A 34 -9.02 7.27 6.66
C SER A 34 -9.90 7.16 7.90
N LEU A 35 -9.32 6.93 9.07
CA LEU A 35 -10.05 6.95 10.35
C LEU A 35 -10.64 8.34 10.64
N PHE A 36 -9.87 9.41 10.40
CA PHE A 36 -10.38 10.77 10.56
C PHE A 36 -11.51 11.10 9.60
N LYS A 37 -11.52 10.56 8.37
CA LYS A 37 -12.64 10.75 7.43
C LYS A 37 -13.97 10.15 7.92
N ILE A 38 -13.94 9.12 8.78
CA ILE A 38 -15.16 8.55 9.38
C ILE A 38 -15.83 9.58 10.30
N VAL A 39 -15.03 10.39 10.99
CA VAL A 39 -15.52 11.44 11.90
C VAL A 39 -15.85 12.72 11.13
N PHE A 40 -14.97 13.13 10.22
CA PHE A 40 -15.12 14.35 9.43
C PHE A 40 -15.66 13.98 8.05
N THR A 41 -16.97 13.77 7.94
CA THR A 41 -17.62 13.29 6.70
C THR A 41 -17.92 14.38 5.68
N THR A 42 -17.89 15.65 6.06
CA THR A 42 -18.32 16.77 5.19
C THR A 42 -17.42 18.00 5.27
N GLY A 43 -17.40 18.79 4.18
CA GLY A 43 -16.69 20.06 4.10
C GLY A 43 -15.23 19.94 3.65
N LYS A 44 -14.53 21.08 3.65
CA LYS A 44 -13.14 21.20 3.13
C LYS A 44 -12.14 20.30 3.87
N ILE A 45 -12.40 20.00 5.14
CA ILE A 45 -11.56 19.12 5.97
C ILE A 45 -11.62 17.68 5.44
N ASN A 46 -12.80 17.19 5.06
CA ASN A 46 -12.94 15.86 4.47
C ASN A 46 -12.16 15.77 3.15
N SER A 47 -12.25 16.78 2.28
CA SER A 47 -11.50 16.82 1.03
C SER A 47 -9.98 16.84 1.24
N GLY A 48 -9.50 17.58 2.25
CA GLY A 48 -8.08 17.58 2.61
C GLY A 48 -7.61 16.22 3.13
N LEU A 49 -8.40 15.58 4.01
CA LEU A 49 -8.12 14.23 4.50
C LEU A 49 -8.17 13.19 3.37
N ASP A 50 -9.05 13.37 2.39
CA ASP A 50 -9.15 12.50 1.22
C ASP A 50 -7.92 12.61 0.32
N LEU A 51 -7.44 13.83 0.10
CA LEU A 51 -6.18 14.08 -0.62
C LEU A 51 -4.99 13.48 0.13
N LEU A 52 -4.92 13.64 1.46
CA LEU A 52 -3.87 13.06 2.30
C LEU A 52 -3.89 11.54 2.29
N ALA A 53 -5.07 10.94 2.44
CA ALA A 53 -5.25 9.49 2.34
C ALA A 53 -4.78 8.99 0.96
N PHE A 54 -5.25 9.62 -0.11
CA PHE A 54 -4.86 9.29 -1.47
C PHE A 54 -3.35 9.40 -1.67
N GLY A 55 -2.74 10.53 -1.32
CA GLY A 55 -1.31 10.76 -1.49
C GLY A 55 -0.44 9.81 -0.67
N SER A 56 -0.87 9.48 0.56
CA SER A 56 -0.18 8.53 1.42
C SER A 56 -0.24 7.11 0.88
N LEU A 57 -1.41 6.66 0.42
CA LEU A 57 -1.58 5.33 -0.18
C LEU A 57 -0.87 5.21 -1.52
N PHE A 58 -0.88 6.27 -2.34
CA PHE A 58 -0.13 6.35 -3.58
C PHE A 58 1.39 6.24 -3.31
N THR A 59 1.89 7.00 -2.33
CA THR A 59 3.30 6.97 -1.94
C THR A 59 3.69 5.59 -1.42
N TRP A 60 2.84 4.96 -0.61
CA TRP A 60 3.05 3.58 -0.16
C TRP A 60 3.15 2.63 -1.35
N ALA A 61 2.16 2.65 -2.24
CA ALA A 61 2.06 1.72 -3.35
C ALA A 61 3.22 1.91 -4.35
N TRP A 62 3.68 3.14 -4.55
CA TRP A 62 4.90 3.46 -5.29
C TRP A 62 6.15 2.88 -4.63
N GLN A 63 6.32 3.09 -3.32
CA GLN A 63 7.45 2.52 -2.57
C GLN A 63 7.43 1.00 -2.63
N GLU A 64 6.27 0.36 -2.48
CA GLU A 64 6.16 -1.10 -2.59
C GLU A 64 6.50 -1.62 -3.98
N LEU A 65 6.09 -0.92 -5.04
CA LEU A 65 6.36 -1.31 -6.41
C LEU A 65 7.87 -1.34 -6.72
N PHE A 66 8.61 -0.31 -6.30
CA PHE A 66 10.03 -0.16 -6.63
C PHE A 66 10.97 -0.72 -5.56
N GLN A 67 10.61 -0.59 -4.29
CA GLN A 67 11.44 -0.95 -3.12
C GLN A 67 10.90 -2.16 -2.35
N GLY A 68 9.83 -2.81 -2.82
CA GLY A 68 9.28 -4.00 -2.17
C GLY A 68 10.33 -5.10 -2.04
N VAL A 69 10.45 -5.66 -0.83
CA VAL A 69 11.41 -6.72 -0.48
C VAL A 69 11.10 -8.06 -1.15
N ASN A 70 9.84 -8.31 -1.51
CA ASN A 70 9.39 -9.53 -2.17
C ASN A 70 8.49 -9.20 -3.38
N TYR A 71 8.35 -10.16 -4.29
CA TYR A 71 7.51 -9.99 -5.48
C TYR A 71 6.02 -9.81 -5.12
N PHE A 72 5.59 -10.35 -3.98
CA PHE A 72 4.23 -10.16 -3.48
C PHE A 72 3.92 -8.70 -3.16
N ARG A 73 4.79 -8.02 -2.39
CA ARG A 73 4.62 -6.60 -2.05
C ARG A 73 4.72 -5.71 -3.28
N ARG A 74 5.63 -6.00 -4.21
CA ARG A 74 5.71 -5.29 -5.49
C ARG A 74 4.42 -5.42 -6.29
N ALA A 75 3.87 -6.62 -6.38
CA ALA A 75 2.59 -6.87 -7.06
C ALA A 75 1.42 -6.18 -6.36
N LEU A 76 1.37 -6.17 -5.02
CA LEU A 76 0.40 -5.41 -4.25
C LEU A 76 0.51 -3.90 -4.51
N GLY A 77 1.72 -3.34 -4.48
CA GLY A 77 1.97 -1.93 -4.82
C GLY A 77 1.49 -1.59 -6.22
N MET A 78 1.75 -2.46 -7.21
CA MET A 78 1.23 -2.30 -8.57
C MET A 78 -0.29 -2.30 -8.63
N LEU A 79 -0.93 -3.30 -8.01
CA LEU A 79 -2.39 -3.43 -7.98
C LEU A 79 -3.06 -2.23 -7.31
N VAL A 80 -2.50 -1.78 -6.18
CA VAL A 80 -3.02 -0.61 -5.46
C VAL A 80 -2.83 0.67 -6.27
N LEU A 81 -1.69 0.87 -6.94
CA LEU A 81 -1.48 2.02 -7.83
C LEU A 81 -2.48 2.03 -8.99
N VAL A 82 -2.64 0.91 -9.69
CA VAL A 82 -3.59 0.79 -10.81
C VAL A 82 -5.02 1.01 -10.32
N GLY A 83 -5.42 0.41 -9.20
CA GLY A 83 -6.73 0.60 -8.59
C GLY A 83 -6.99 2.04 -8.17
N LEU A 84 -5.98 2.72 -7.60
CA LEU A 84 -6.08 4.14 -7.23
C LEU A 84 -6.28 5.04 -8.45
N ILE A 85 -5.54 4.80 -9.54
CA ILE A 85 -5.66 5.57 -10.78
C ILE A 85 -7.03 5.30 -11.44
N ALA A 86 -7.44 4.04 -11.53
CA ALA A 86 -8.74 3.64 -12.08
C ALA A 86 -9.90 4.28 -11.30
N SER A 87 -9.81 4.31 -9.96
CA SER A 87 -10.81 4.94 -9.10
C SER A 87 -10.94 6.46 -9.31
N LYS A 88 -9.95 7.12 -9.91
CA LYS A 88 -10.01 8.57 -10.24
C LYS A 88 -10.47 8.82 -11.68
N LEU A 89 -10.54 7.78 -12.51
CA LEU A 89 -11.00 7.84 -13.90
C LEU A 89 -12.51 7.55 -14.05
N GLN A 90 -13.16 7.00 -13.01
CA GLN A 90 -14.63 6.90 -12.91
C GLN A 90 -15.23 8.21 -12.41
#